data_AF-A0A963A7C5-F1
#
_entry.id   AF-A0A963A7C5-F1
#
_cell.length_a   1.000
_cell.length_b   1.000
_cell.length_c   1.000
_cell.angle_alpha   90.00
_cell.angle_beta   90.00
_cell.angle_gamma   90.00
#
_symmetry.space_group_name_H-M   'P 1'
#
loop_
_entity.id
_entity.type
_entity.pdbx_description
1 polymer ?
#
loop_
_entity_poly.entity_id
_entity_poly.type
_entity_poly.pdbx_seq_one_letter_code
_entity_poly.pdbx_strand_id
1 'polypeptide(L)'
;AAQTGHLVLSTLHTNSAAETITRMLNMGVPAFNLATSVNLIIAQRLARRLCKECSEPADIPHEALLKMGFTEELLATATIKQAVGCSQCKDGYKGRVGIYEVVPVTQAIARMIMEEGNSMDIHNQAKAEGFNDLRTSALLKVAQGLTSLEEASRITVD
;
A
#
# COMPACT_ATOMS: atom_id res chain seq x y z
N ALA A 1 -5.62 -2.30 -27.71
CA ALA A 1 -4.72 -1.20 -27.35
C ALA A 1 -3.44 -1.73 -26.71
N ALA A 2 -3.48 -2.25 -25.47
CA ALA A 2 -2.29 -2.77 -24.79
C ALA A 2 -1.63 -3.95 -25.56
N GLN A 3 -2.40 -4.98 -25.92
CA GLN A 3 -1.91 -6.12 -26.73
C GLN A 3 -1.42 -5.71 -28.13
N THR A 4 -1.93 -4.60 -28.65
CA THR A 4 -1.59 -4.08 -29.97
C THR A 4 -0.44 -3.09 -29.90
N GLY A 5 0.42 -3.19 -28.88
CA GLY A 5 1.70 -2.45 -28.79
C GLY A 5 1.62 -1.02 -28.23
N HIS A 6 0.50 -0.60 -27.63
CA HIS A 6 0.39 0.73 -27.05
C HIS A 6 0.56 0.69 -25.53
N LEU A 7 1.29 1.65 -24.97
CA LEU A 7 1.28 1.88 -23.52
C LEU A 7 -0.08 2.47 -23.13
N VAL A 8 -0.80 1.78 -22.24
CA VAL A 8 -2.11 2.21 -21.75
C VAL A 8 -2.02 2.45 -20.26
N LEU A 9 -2.46 3.63 -19.83
CA LEU A 9 -2.67 3.95 -18.42
C LEU A 9 -4.18 4.09 -18.18
N SER A 10 -4.67 3.46 -17.13
CA SER A 10 -6.07 3.52 -16.74
C SER A 10 -6.19 3.44 -15.22
N THR A 11 -7.38 3.71 -14.70
CA THR A 11 -7.68 3.71 -13.27
C THR A 11 -8.90 2.84 -12.98
N LEU A 12 -8.86 2.10 -11.88
CA LEU A 12 -9.98 1.32 -11.37
C LEU A 12 -10.14 1.58 -9.86
N HIS A 13 -11.36 1.45 -9.35
CA HIS A 13 -11.65 1.57 -7.92
C HIS A 13 -11.66 0.19 -7.27
N THR A 14 -10.60 -0.14 -6.56
CA THR A 14 -10.37 -1.41 -5.84
C THR A 14 -9.57 -1.14 -4.56
N ASN A 15 -9.53 -2.09 -3.62
CA ASN A 15 -8.86 -1.87 -2.34
C ASN A 15 -7.37 -2.22 -2.37
N SER A 16 -6.93 -3.03 -3.33
CA SER A 16 -5.55 -3.50 -3.47
C SER A 16 -5.17 -3.80 -4.92
N ALA A 17 -3.87 -4.01 -5.15
CA ALA A 17 -3.38 -4.44 -6.46
C ALA A 17 -3.95 -5.81 -6.86
N ALA A 18 -3.99 -6.77 -5.92
CA ALA A 18 -4.53 -8.11 -6.17
C ALA A 18 -6.04 -8.10 -6.49
N GLU A 19 -6.83 -7.31 -5.76
CA GLU A 19 -8.28 -7.18 -6.04
C GLU A 19 -8.57 -6.55 -7.40
N THR A 20 -7.63 -5.78 -7.97
CA THR A 20 -7.76 -5.21 -9.31
C THR A 20 -7.87 -6.30 -10.37
N ILE A 21 -7.09 -7.38 -10.24
CA ILE A 21 -7.15 -8.52 -11.14
C ILE A 21 -8.52 -9.19 -11.06
N THR A 22 -8.97 -9.55 -9.86
CA THR A 22 -10.28 -10.18 -9.64
C THR A 22 -11.42 -9.28 -10.13
N ARG A 23 -11.32 -7.96 -9.93
CA ARG A 23 -12.31 -7.01 -10.45
C ARG A 23 -12.37 -7.01 -11.97
N MET A 24 -11.24 -7.05 -12.66
CA MET A 24 -11.21 -7.12 -14.13
C MET A 24 -11.77 -8.45 -14.66
N LEU A 25 -11.48 -9.57 -14.00
CA LEU A 25 -12.09 -10.86 -14.30
C LEU A 25 -13.62 -10.80 -14.16
N ASN A 26 -14.12 -10.23 -13.05
CA ASN A 26 -15.56 -10.04 -12.81
C ASN A 26 -16.23 -9.10 -13.81
N MET A 27 -15.47 -8.20 -14.45
CA MET A 27 -15.96 -7.35 -15.54
C MET A 27 -15.96 -8.06 -16.90
N GLY A 28 -15.60 -9.34 -16.95
CA GLY A 28 -15.59 -10.16 -18.15
C GLY A 28 -14.32 -10.05 -18.99
N VAL A 29 -13.23 -9.48 -18.45
CA VAL A 29 -11.94 -9.47 -19.16
C VAL A 29 -11.32 -10.87 -19.07
N PRO A 30 -11.02 -11.53 -20.20
CA PRO A 30 -10.44 -12.88 -20.17
C PRO A 30 -9.09 -12.91 -19.44
N ALA A 31 -8.87 -13.94 -18.63
CA ALA A 31 -7.66 -14.13 -17.83
C ALA A 31 -6.36 -14.03 -18.65
N PHE A 32 -6.33 -14.68 -19.82
CA PHE A 32 -5.20 -14.60 -20.74
C PHE A 32 -4.85 -13.16 -21.13
N ASN A 33 -5.85 -12.30 -21.37
CA ASN A 33 -5.61 -10.91 -21.72
C ASN A 33 -5.01 -10.13 -20.55
N LEU A 34 -5.47 -10.39 -19.33
CA LEU A 34 -4.90 -9.77 -18.13
C LEU A 34 -3.44 -10.18 -17.94
N ALA A 35 -3.16 -11.48 -17.99
CA ALA A 35 -1.83 -12.04 -17.78
C ALA A 35 -0.79 -11.58 -18.82
N THR A 36 -1.23 -11.25 -20.04
CA THR A 36 -0.34 -10.86 -21.14
C THR A 36 -0.24 -9.37 -21.40
N SER A 37 -1.21 -8.57 -20.91
CA SER A 37 -1.31 -7.13 -21.26
C SER A 37 -1.09 -6.20 -20.10
N VAL A 38 -1.27 -6.67 -18.86
CA VAL A 38 -1.08 -5.85 -17.66
C VAL A 38 0.38 -5.99 -17.24
N ASN A 39 1.10 -4.87 -17.18
CA ASN A 39 2.51 -4.85 -16.77
C ASN A 39 2.67 -4.55 -15.27
N LEU A 40 1.86 -3.63 -14.75
CA LEU A 40 2.00 -3.08 -13.40
C LEU A 40 0.63 -2.65 -12.88
N ILE A 41 0.36 -2.95 -11.62
CA ILE A 41 -0.80 -2.45 -10.89
C ILE A 41 -0.29 -1.61 -9.72
N ILE A 42 -0.85 -0.41 -9.57
CA ILE A 42 -0.56 0.47 -8.44
C ILE A 42 -1.86 0.70 -7.68
N ALA A 43 -1.93 0.20 -6.45
CA ALA A 43 -2.95 0.61 -5.50
C ALA A 43 -2.39 1.75 -4.64
N GLN A 44 -3.22 2.76 -4.38
CA GLN A 44 -2.78 3.95 -3.66
C GLN A 44 -3.81 4.42 -2.64
N ARG A 45 -3.31 4.95 -1.52
CA ARG A 45 -4.10 5.69 -0.53
C ARG A 45 -3.35 6.96 -0.12
N LEU A 46 -4.07 7.94 0.41
CA LEU A 46 -3.49 9.19 0.91
C LEU A 46 -3.66 9.27 2.43
N ALA A 47 -2.54 9.33 3.13
CA ALA A 47 -2.51 9.64 4.56
C ALA A 47 -2.30 11.14 4.77
N ARG A 48 -2.81 11.66 5.90
CA ARG A 48 -2.45 13.00 6.37
C ARG A 48 -0.99 13.01 6.80
N ARG A 49 -0.23 14.04 6.40
CA ARG A 49 1.18 14.17 6.79
C ARG A 49 1.28 14.87 8.15
N LEU A 50 2.10 14.35 9.06
CA LEU A 50 2.37 14.99 10.34
C LEU A 50 2.92 16.41 10.14
N CYS A 51 2.45 17.35 10.97
CA CYS A 51 2.93 18.72 10.97
C CYS A 51 4.40 18.77 11.40
N LYS A 52 5.24 19.45 10.61
CA LYS A 52 6.67 19.58 10.91
C LYS A 52 6.96 20.42 12.15
N GLU A 53 6.05 21.34 12.50
CA GLU A 53 6.23 22.29 13.61
C GLU A 53 5.89 21.70 14.97
N CYS A 54 4.89 20.80 15.03
CA CYS A 54 4.32 20.32 16.29
C CYS A 54 4.26 18.79 16.41
N SER A 55 4.87 18.02 15.50
CA SER A 55 4.95 16.57 15.69
C SER A 55 5.96 16.23 16.78
N GLU A 56 5.58 15.36 17.70
CA GLU A 56 6.44 14.93 18.81
C GLU A 56 6.74 13.42 18.72
N PRO A 57 7.83 12.93 19.34
CA PRO A 57 8.05 11.49 19.48
C PRO A 57 6.83 10.80 20.10
N ALA A 58 6.44 9.65 19.55
CA ALA A 58 5.36 8.87 20.12
C ALA A 58 5.93 7.89 21.16
N ASP A 59 5.31 7.86 22.34
CA ASP A 59 5.62 6.86 23.37
C ASP A 59 4.68 5.65 23.20
N ILE A 60 5.12 4.70 22.39
CA ILE A 60 4.35 3.48 22.08
C ILE A 60 5.20 2.27 22.50
N PRO A 61 4.67 1.34 23.31
CA PRO A 61 5.40 0.15 23.72
C PRO A 61 5.90 -0.66 22.52
N HIS A 62 7.15 -1.13 22.56
CA HIS A 62 7.77 -1.91 21.49
C HIS A 62 6.92 -3.12 21.06
N GLU A 63 6.38 -3.87 22.02
CA GLU A 63 5.49 -5.00 21.72
C GLU A 63 4.22 -4.60 20.96
N ALA A 64 3.68 -3.40 21.21
CA ALA A 64 2.51 -2.91 20.49
C ALA A 64 2.86 -2.60 19.04
N LEU A 65 4.04 -2.05 18.78
CA LEU A 65 4.53 -1.79 17.42
C LEU A 65 4.70 -3.10 16.63
N LEU A 66 5.31 -4.12 17.24
CA LEU A 66 5.44 -5.45 16.61
C LEU A 66 4.06 -6.05 16.27
N LYS A 67 3.11 -6.00 17.21
CA LYS A 67 1.72 -6.46 16.98
C LYS A 67 1.01 -5.71 15.86
N MET A 68 1.40 -4.47 15.60
CA MET A 68 0.83 -3.65 14.52
C MET A 68 1.47 -3.88 13.15
N GLY A 69 2.50 -4.74 13.08
CA GLY A 69 3.14 -5.19 11.84
C GLY A 69 4.51 -4.58 11.56
N PHE A 70 5.11 -3.85 12.51
CA PHE A 70 6.50 -3.43 12.37
C PHE A 70 7.44 -4.64 12.52
N THR A 71 8.55 -4.62 11.78
CA THR A 71 9.65 -5.58 11.99
C THR A 71 10.73 -4.96 12.88
N GLU A 72 11.54 -5.81 13.51
CA GLU A 72 12.66 -5.35 14.33
C GLU A 72 13.66 -4.51 13.53
N GLU A 73 13.94 -4.89 12.29
CA GLU A 73 14.85 -4.14 11.41
C GLU A 73 14.32 -2.73 11.12
N LEU A 74 13.00 -2.61 10.93
CA LEU A 74 12.37 -1.31 10.70
C LEU A 74 12.42 -0.44 11.96
N LEU A 75 12.17 -1.03 13.13
CA LEU A 75 12.18 -0.32 14.41
C LEU A 75 13.55 0.17 14.83
N ALA A 76 14.62 -0.55 14.47
CA ALA A 76 16.01 -0.17 14.78
C ALA A 76 16.40 1.23 14.28
N THR A 77 15.71 1.77 13.26
CA THR A 77 15.97 3.10 12.69
C THR A 77 14.74 3.99 12.67
N ALA A 78 13.64 3.57 13.29
CA ALA A 78 12.37 4.27 13.22
C ALA A 78 12.36 5.56 14.06
N THR A 79 11.80 6.63 13.49
CA THR A 79 11.47 7.89 14.17
C THR A 79 9.96 8.05 14.22
N ILE A 80 9.31 7.29 15.09
CA ILE A 80 7.84 7.28 15.21
C ILE A 80 7.39 8.54 15.93
N LYS A 81 6.42 9.24 15.34
CA LYS A 81 5.88 10.50 15.83
C LYS A 81 4.37 10.48 15.91
N GLN A 82 3.84 11.36 16.76
CA GLN A 82 2.41 11.58 16.95
C GLN A 82 2.01 13.03 16.64
N ALA A 83 0.71 13.21 16.40
CA ALA A 83 0.09 14.51 16.14
C ALA A 83 -0.26 15.20 17.46
N VAL A 84 0.15 16.47 17.62
CA VAL A 84 -0.17 17.29 18.81
C VAL A 84 -1.15 18.41 18.47
N GLY A 85 -0.82 19.21 17.46
CA GLY A 85 -1.64 20.35 17.02
C GLY A 85 -0.99 21.70 17.32
N CYS A 86 -1.12 22.64 16.39
CA CYS A 86 -0.67 24.03 16.55
C CYS A 86 -1.44 24.93 15.58
N SER A 87 -1.17 26.23 15.63
CA SER A 87 -1.79 27.23 14.74
C SER A 87 -1.46 27.07 13.26
N GLN A 88 -0.44 26.27 12.91
CA GLN A 88 0.05 26.09 11.54
C GLN A 88 -0.52 24.86 10.83
N CYS A 89 -1.32 24.04 11.51
CA CYS A 89 -1.82 22.77 11.00
C CYS A 89 -3.30 22.55 11.36
N LYS A 90 -3.87 21.44 10.88
CA LYS A 90 -5.20 20.99 11.27
C LYS A 90 -5.04 19.69 12.05
N ASP A 91 -5.33 19.73 13.35
CA ASP A 91 -5.29 18.58 14.26
C ASP A 91 -3.94 17.83 14.25
N GLY A 92 -2.83 18.58 14.13
CA GLY A 92 -1.48 18.02 14.10
C GLY A 92 -1.01 17.53 12.72
N TYR A 93 -1.80 17.76 11.66
CA TYR A 93 -1.45 17.36 10.29
C TYR A 93 -1.42 18.55 9.31
N LYS A 94 -0.47 18.53 8.38
CA LYS A 94 -0.32 19.53 7.31
C LYS A 94 0.17 18.88 6.01
N GLY A 95 -0.71 18.82 5.01
CA GLY A 95 -0.45 18.16 3.73
C GLY A 95 -0.74 16.66 3.75
N ARG A 96 -0.32 15.96 2.71
CA ARG A 96 -0.58 14.52 2.52
C ARG A 96 0.69 13.77 2.13
N VAL A 97 0.70 12.48 2.38
CA VAL A 97 1.74 11.54 1.92
C VAL A 97 1.06 10.38 1.19
N GLY A 98 1.62 10.00 0.04
CA GLY A 98 1.15 8.87 -0.73
C GLY A 98 1.65 7.54 -0.16
N ILE A 99 0.72 6.60 -0.01
CA ILE A 99 0.99 5.20 0.32
C ILE A 99 0.70 4.40 -0.95
N TYR A 100 1.66 3.58 -1.39
CA TYR A 100 1.59 2.88 -2.66
C TYR A 100 1.90 1.41 -2.46
N GLU A 101 1.03 0.55 -2.95
CA GLU A 101 1.30 -0.85 -3.26
C GLU A 101 1.56 -0.93 -4.76
N VAL A 102 2.77 -1.34 -5.13
CA VAL A 102 3.25 -1.32 -6.51
C VAL A 102 3.64 -2.75 -6.88
N VAL A 103 2.76 -3.42 -7.63
CA VAL A 103 2.87 -4.86 -7.93
C VAL A 103 3.02 -5.06 -9.43
N PRO A 104 4.22 -5.37 -9.92
CA PRO A 104 4.44 -5.86 -11.28
C PRO A 104 3.73 -7.19 -11.51
N VAL A 105 3.21 -7.41 -12.72
CA VAL A 105 2.69 -8.73 -13.10
C VAL A 105 3.89 -9.60 -13.49
N THR A 106 4.43 -10.32 -12.52
CA THR A 106 5.53 -11.27 -12.72
C THR A 106 5.05 -12.56 -13.38
N GLN A 107 5.96 -13.43 -13.80
CA GLN A 107 5.57 -14.71 -14.43
C GLN A 107 4.73 -15.59 -13.49
N ALA A 108 5.02 -15.57 -12.18
CA ALA A 108 4.26 -16.34 -11.19
C ALA A 108 2.84 -15.77 -11.03
N ILE A 109 2.73 -14.44 -10.88
CA ILE A 109 1.43 -13.77 -10.82
C ILE A 109 0.64 -13.98 -12.12
N ALA A 110 1.26 -13.85 -13.29
CA ALA A 110 0.63 -14.10 -14.58
C ALA A 110 0.06 -15.52 -14.70
N ARG A 111 0.78 -16.52 -14.18
CA ARG A 111 0.28 -17.90 -14.11
C ARG A 111 -0.96 -18.01 -13.22
N MET A 112 -0.92 -17.42 -12.02
CA MET A 112 -2.08 -17.40 -11.12
C MET A 112 -3.28 -16.70 -11.75
N ILE A 113 -3.07 -15.61 -12.49
CA ILE A 113 -4.14 -14.95 -13.24
C ILE A 113 -4.75 -15.92 -14.26
N MET A 114 -3.92 -16.64 -15.03
CA MET A 114 -4.38 -17.61 -16.03
C MET A 114 -5.15 -18.80 -15.41
N GLU A 115 -4.79 -19.19 -14.19
CA GLU A 115 -5.47 -20.22 -13.40
C GLU A 115 -6.71 -19.67 -12.66
N GLU A 116 -7.06 -18.39 -12.87
CA GLU A 116 -8.15 -17.70 -12.19
C GLU A 116 -8.04 -17.76 -10.65
N GLY A 117 -6.80 -17.70 -10.15
CA GLY A 117 -6.49 -17.67 -8.72
C GLY A 117 -7.15 -16.49 -8.00
N ASN A 118 -7.46 -16.67 -6.72
CA ASN A 118 -8.12 -15.64 -5.92
C ASN A 118 -7.13 -14.51 -5.52
N SER A 119 -7.68 -13.38 -5.07
CA SER A 119 -6.88 -12.20 -4.69
C SER A 119 -5.95 -12.45 -3.50
N MET A 120 -6.28 -13.38 -2.59
CA MET A 120 -5.44 -13.71 -1.45
C MET A 120 -4.15 -14.42 -1.90
N ASP A 121 -4.26 -15.36 -2.83
CA ASP A 121 -3.11 -16.09 -3.37
C ASP A 121 -2.16 -15.15 -4.12
N ILE A 122 -2.72 -14.25 -4.93
CA ILE A 122 -1.94 -13.24 -5.66
C ILE A 122 -1.26 -12.28 -4.68
N HIS A 123 -1.95 -11.83 -3.64
CA HIS A 123 -1.38 -10.98 -2.59
C HIS A 123 -0.22 -11.68 -1.87
N ASN A 124 -0.40 -12.94 -1.49
CA ASN A 124 0.63 -13.73 -0.82
C ASN A 124 1.85 -13.93 -1.72
N GLN A 125 1.65 -14.17 -3.02
CA GLN A 125 2.73 -14.26 -3.99
C GLN A 125 3.48 -12.93 -4.12
N ALA A 126 2.78 -11.81 -4.24
CA ALA A 126 3.40 -10.50 -4.34
C ALA A 126 4.24 -10.18 -3.09
N LYS A 127 3.74 -10.55 -1.90
CA LYS A 127 4.47 -10.42 -0.64
C LYS A 127 5.70 -11.32 -0.58
N ALA A 128 5.60 -12.57 -1.05
CA ALA A 128 6.74 -13.49 -1.14
C ALA A 128 7.83 -13.00 -2.11
N GLU A 129 7.45 -12.27 -3.15
CA GLU A 129 8.35 -11.60 -4.09
C GLU A 129 8.93 -10.28 -3.55
N GLY A 130 8.53 -9.86 -2.34
CA GLY A 130 9.04 -8.67 -1.66
C GLY A 130 8.34 -7.37 -2.05
N PHE A 131 7.18 -7.43 -2.70
CA PHE A 131 6.37 -6.24 -2.95
C PHE A 131 5.59 -5.87 -1.69
N ASN A 132 5.72 -4.62 -1.27
CA ASN A 132 4.98 -4.10 -0.12
C ASN A 132 3.50 -3.92 -0.47
N ASP A 133 2.64 -4.40 0.41
CA ASP A 133 1.23 -4.02 0.41
C ASP A 133 1.04 -2.58 0.95
N LEU A 134 -0.22 -2.12 0.99
CA LEU A 134 -0.54 -0.79 1.52
C LEU A 134 -0.21 -0.67 3.01
N ARG A 135 -0.35 -1.74 3.81
CA ARG A 135 -0.08 -1.73 5.25
C ARG A 135 1.40 -1.56 5.52
N THR A 136 2.25 -2.41 4.97
CA THR A 136 3.70 -2.32 5.08
C THR A 136 4.19 -0.97 4.56
N SER A 137 3.67 -0.50 3.43
CA SER A 137 4.01 0.81 2.88
C SER A 137 3.61 1.96 3.82
N ALA A 138 2.47 1.87 4.50
CA ALA A 138 2.05 2.85 5.49
C ALA A 138 2.96 2.83 6.73
N LEU A 139 3.31 1.66 7.25
CA LEU A 139 4.21 1.50 8.40
C LEU A 139 5.60 2.03 8.11
N LEU A 140 6.12 1.86 6.88
CA LEU A 140 7.36 2.49 6.44
C LEU A 140 7.28 4.03 6.52
N LYS A 141 6.14 4.64 6.16
CA LYS A 141 5.94 6.10 6.31
C LYS A 141 5.82 6.54 7.77
N VAL A 142 5.27 5.68 8.64
CA VAL A 142 5.22 5.92 10.09
C VAL A 142 6.63 5.86 10.68
N ALA A 143 7.43 4.85 10.33
CA ALA A 143 8.82 4.72 10.76
C ALA A 143 9.67 5.92 10.31
N GLN A 144 9.35 6.54 9.17
CA GLN A 144 10.00 7.76 8.69
C GLN A 144 9.50 9.05 9.38
N GLY A 145 8.54 8.96 10.31
CA GLY A 145 7.95 10.10 10.99
C GLY A 145 7.13 11.01 10.07
N LEU A 146 6.66 10.50 8.92
CA LEU A 146 5.92 11.28 7.93
C LEU A 146 4.41 11.31 8.19
N THR A 147 3.89 10.24 8.78
CA THR A 147 2.49 10.09 9.16
C THR A 147 2.41 9.42 10.54
N SER A 148 1.26 9.50 11.19
CA SER A 148 1.02 8.82 12.46
C SER A 148 0.58 7.36 12.25
N LEU A 149 0.70 6.57 13.31
CA LEU A 149 0.20 5.20 13.35
C LEU A 149 -1.34 5.13 13.29
N GLU A 150 -2.00 6.14 13.83
CA GLU A 150 -3.45 6.35 13.70
C GLU A 150 -3.84 6.50 12.23
N GLU A 151 -3.15 7.37 11.49
CA GLU A 151 -3.42 7.56 10.07
C GLU A 151 -3.15 6.32 9.25
N ALA A 152 -2.04 5.62 9.52
CA ALA A 152 -1.74 4.36 8.85
C ALA A 152 -2.88 3.36 9.06
N SER A 153 -3.36 3.21 10.30
CA SER A 153 -4.45 2.28 10.61
C SER A 153 -5.75 2.68 9.94
N ARG A 154 -6.12 3.97 10.00
CA ARG A 154 -7.34 4.51 9.35
C ARG A 154 -7.41 4.21 7.85
N ILE A 155 -6.26 4.17 7.18
CA ILE A 155 -6.21 3.93 5.73
C ILE A 155 -5.77 2.52 5.37
N THR A 156 -5.52 1.58 6.27
CA THR A 156 -5.08 0.23 5.85
C THR A 156 -5.73 -0.91 6.61
N VAL A 157 -6.45 -0.61 7.68
CA VAL A 157 -7.17 -1.61 8.47
C VAL A 157 -8.63 -1.39 8.17
N ASP A 158 -9.20 -2.27 7.36
CA ASP A 158 -10.65 -2.41 7.18
C ASP A 158 -11.17 -3.44 8.19
#